data_AF-A0A2N0V8H6-F1
#
_entry.id   AF-A0A2N0V8H6-F1
#
_cell.length_a   1.000
_cell.length_b   1.000
_cell.length_c   1.000
_cell.angle_alpha   90.00
_cell.angle_beta   90.00
_cell.angle_gamma   90.00
#
_symmetry.space_group_name_H-M   'P 1'
#
loop_
_entity.id
_entity.type
_entity.pdbx_description
1 polymer ?
#
loop_
_entity_poly.entity_id
_entity_poly.type
_entity_poly.pdbx_seq_one_letter_code
_entity_poly.pdbx_strand_id
1 'polypeptide(L)'
;MSAKVYKFPDIGKPPPPPTNEKKKSPNISIFRKLLYPIWLVLALFWGLVKWVIALDVLYQFLRAIYYSGTPGSMAGWYALFHFVVFVTLTYFVEFYGPRKF
;
A
#
# COMPACT_ATOMS: atom_id res chain seq x y z
N MET A 1 61.23 -22.05 23.04
CA MET A 1 59.96 -21.66 23.68
C MET A 1 59.46 -20.40 22.98
N SER A 2 58.40 -20.49 22.16
CA SER A 2 57.90 -19.34 21.39
C SER A 2 56.98 -18.46 22.26
N ALA A 3 57.26 -17.16 22.28
CA ALA A 3 56.44 -16.19 22.99
C ALA A 3 55.06 -16.04 22.33
N LYS A 4 54.00 -16.15 23.12
CA LYS A 4 52.62 -15.93 22.67
C LYS A 4 52.37 -14.43 22.63
N VAL A 5 52.40 -13.84 21.44
CA VAL A 5 52.15 -12.41 21.24
C VAL A 5 50.66 -12.14 21.45
N TYR A 6 50.32 -11.46 22.54
CA TYR A 6 48.97 -10.99 22.81
C TYR A 6 48.71 -9.70 22.03
N LYS A 7 47.64 -9.69 21.23
CA LYS A 7 47.20 -8.51 20.48
C LYS A 7 46.30 -7.67 21.39
N PHE A 8 46.74 -6.46 21.71
CA PHE A 8 45.96 -5.53 22.52
C PHE A 8 44.69 -5.07 21.77
N PRO A 9 43.60 -4.73 22.49
CA PRO A 9 42.43 -4.11 21.90
C PRO A 9 42.82 -2.79 21.21
N ASP A 10 42.40 -2.62 19.95
CA ASP A 10 42.59 -1.39 19.18
C ASP A 10 41.73 -0.24 19.77
N ILE A 11 42.26 0.50 20.75
CA ILE A 11 41.52 1.57 21.46
C ILE A 11 41.44 2.90 20.65
N GLY A 12 42.03 2.96 19.45
CA GLY A 12 42.15 4.22 18.67
C GLY A 12 41.52 4.20 17.28
N LYS A 13 40.87 3.12 16.85
CA LYS A 13 40.26 3.09 15.52
C LYS A 13 38.90 3.80 15.60
N PRO A 14 38.63 4.83 14.76
CA PRO A 14 37.29 5.39 14.68
C PRO A 14 36.32 4.24 14.38
N PRO A 15 35.11 4.26 14.96
CA PRO A 15 34.12 3.21 14.72
C PRO A 15 34.00 3.00 13.21
N PRO A 16 33.97 1.74 12.74
CA PRO A 16 33.80 1.47 11.32
C PRO A 16 32.57 2.28 10.85
N PRO A 17 32.65 2.95 9.69
CA PRO A 17 31.53 3.72 9.18
C PRO A 17 30.29 2.82 9.22
N PRO A 18 29.12 3.35 9.66
CA PRO A 18 27.92 2.55 9.78
C PRO A 18 27.78 1.76 8.49
N THR A 19 27.89 0.45 8.62
CA THR A 19 27.74 -0.43 7.47
C THR A 19 26.30 -0.23 7.08
N ASN A 20 26.09 0.57 6.03
CA ASN A 20 24.80 0.67 5.37
C ASN A 20 24.56 -0.74 4.83
N GLU A 21 24.03 -1.61 5.69
CA GLU A 21 23.27 -2.76 5.27
C GLU A 21 22.21 -2.17 4.35
N LYS A 22 22.52 -2.18 3.05
CA LYS A 22 21.55 -1.90 2.01
C LYS A 22 20.52 -2.99 2.21
N LYS A 23 19.49 -2.70 3.03
CA LYS A 23 18.28 -3.50 3.15
C LYS A 23 17.91 -3.80 1.72
N LYS A 24 18.07 -5.07 1.35
CA LYS A 24 17.82 -5.56 0.00
C LYS A 24 16.38 -5.17 -0.29
N SER A 25 16.20 -4.07 -1.02
CA SER A 25 14.89 -3.45 -1.15
C SER A 25 14.05 -4.46 -1.92
N PRO A 26 12.93 -4.94 -1.35
CA PRO A 26 12.24 -6.10 -1.88
C PRO A 26 11.55 -5.73 -3.19
N ASN A 27 12.23 -5.88 -4.32
CA ASN A 27 11.71 -5.75 -5.69
C ASN A 27 10.76 -4.55 -5.98
N ILE A 28 10.87 -3.47 -5.19
CA ILE A 28 10.00 -2.29 -5.21
C ILE A 28 10.06 -1.61 -6.60
N SER A 29 11.16 -1.79 -7.34
CA SER A 29 11.36 -1.25 -8.69
C SER A 29 10.33 -1.73 -9.71
N ILE A 30 9.96 -3.02 -9.67
CA ILE A 30 9.03 -3.59 -10.66
C ILE A 30 7.59 -3.13 -10.36
N PHE A 31 7.21 -3.16 -9.09
CA PHE A 31 5.91 -2.65 -8.64
C PHE A 31 5.72 -1.17 -8.99
N ARG A 32 6.74 -0.33 -8.81
CA ARG A 32 6.69 1.10 -9.17
C ARG A 32 6.47 1.31 -10.67
N LYS A 33 7.17 0.55 -11.52
CA LYS A 33 7.00 0.62 -12.98
C LYS A 33 5.60 0.22 -13.46
N LEU A 34 4.91 -0.66 -12.74
CA LEU A 34 3.55 -1.09 -13.06
C LEU A 34 2.47 -0.20 -12.43
N LEU A 35 2.67 0.24 -11.20
CA LEU A 35 1.71 1.08 -10.47
C LEU A 35 1.61 2.49 -11.05
N TYR A 36 2.72 3.04 -11.58
CA TYR A 36 2.72 4.38 -12.18
C TYR A 36 1.75 4.53 -13.37
N PRO A 37 1.78 3.69 -14.43
CA PRO A 37 0.84 3.83 -15.53
C PRO A 37 -0.61 3.56 -15.11
N ILE A 38 -0.84 2.61 -14.19
CA ILE A 38 -2.18 2.33 -13.64
C ILE A 38 -2.71 3.56 -12.90
N TRP A 39 -1.88 4.14 -12.03
CA TRP A 39 -2.23 5.36 -11.31
C TRP A 39 -2.50 6.52 -12.26
N LEU A 40 -1.69 6.69 -13.31
CA LEU A 40 -1.87 7.76 -14.29
C LEU A 40 -3.21 7.67 -15.02
N VAL A 41 -3.56 6.47 -15.51
CA VAL A 41 -4.85 6.23 -16.18
C VAL A 41 -6.00 6.45 -15.19
N LEU A 42 -5.89 5.89 -13.98
CA LEU A 42 -6.92 6.01 -12.96
C LEU A 42 -7.12 7.46 -12.51
N ALA A 43 -6.05 8.22 -12.34
CA ALA A 43 -6.07 9.65 -12.00
C ALA A 43 -6.69 10.49 -13.13
N LEU A 44 -6.39 10.15 -14.39
CA LEU A 44 -6.96 10.83 -15.56
C LEU A 44 -8.47 10.64 -15.63
N PHE A 45 -8.96 9.42 -15.39
CA PHE A 45 -10.39 9.11 -15.39
C PHE A 45 -11.06 9.33 -14.02
N TRP A 46 -10.33 9.75 -13.00
CA TRP A 46 -10.80 9.83 -11.61
C TRP A 46 -12.07 10.66 -11.47
N GLY A 47 -12.13 11.77 -12.22
CA GLY A 47 -13.29 12.65 -12.25
C GLY A 47 -14.60 11.91 -12.54
N LEU A 48 -14.59 10.95 -13.47
CA LEU A 48 -15.77 10.13 -13.83
C LEU A 48 -15.87 8.87 -12.97
N VAL A 49 -14.76 8.16 -12.78
CA VAL A 49 -14.71 6.90 -12.02
C VAL A 49 -15.23 7.08 -10.60
N LYS A 50 -14.90 8.20 -9.93
CA LYS A 50 -15.39 8.47 -8.57
C LYS A 50 -16.92 8.54 -8.49
N TRP A 51 -17.57 9.11 -9.51
CA TRP A 51 -19.02 9.23 -9.54
C TRP A 51 -19.68 7.89 -9.79
N VAL A 52 -19.14 7.11 -10.73
CA VAL A 52 -19.65 5.77 -11.03
C VAL A 52 -19.54 4.86 -9.81
N ILE A 53 -18.38 4.84 -9.14
CA ILE A 53 -18.18 4.01 -7.94
C ILE A 53 -19.03 4.53 -6.77
N ALA A 54 -19.20 5.84 -6.61
CA ALA A 54 -20.08 6.39 -5.58
C ALA A 54 -21.55 5.96 -5.77
N LEU A 55 -22.04 5.94 -7.02
CA LEU A 55 -23.38 5.45 -7.35
C LEU A 55 -23.51 3.94 -7.11
N ASP A 56 -22.48 3.16 -7.45
CA ASP A 56 -22.43 1.73 -7.17
C ASP A 56 -22.49 1.42 -5.66
N VAL A 57 -21.69 2.12 -4.85
CA VAL A 57 -21.70 1.99 -3.39
C VAL A 57 -23.07 2.36 -2.82
N LEU A 58 -23.67 3.47 -3.29
CA LEU A 58 -25.01 3.86 -2.88
C LEU A 58 -26.04 2.76 -3.20
N TYR A 59 -25.98 2.19 -4.41
CA TYR A 59 -26.84 1.09 -4.81
C TYR A 59 -26.63 -0.15 -3.92
N GLN A 60 -25.39 -0.50 -3.58
CA GLN A 60 -25.10 -1.62 -2.69
C GLN A 60 -25.66 -1.41 -1.28
N PHE A 61 -25.64 -0.17 -0.76
CA PHE A 61 -26.29 0.15 0.51
C PHE A 61 -27.82 0.03 0.43
N LEU A 62 -28.44 0.51 -0.66
CA LEU A 62 -29.88 0.34 -0.88
C LEU A 62 -30.25 -1.15 -0.97
N ARG A 63 -29.44 -1.95 -1.66
CA ARG A 63 -29.58 -3.41 -1.74
C ARG A 63 -29.44 -4.06 -0.37
N ALA A 64 -28.50 -3.61 0.46
CA ALA A 64 -28.31 -4.10 1.82
C ALA A 64 -29.53 -3.81 2.70
N ILE A 65 -30.12 -2.61 2.59
CA ILE A 65 -31.35 -2.25 3.29
C ILE A 65 -32.51 -3.13 2.79
N TYR A 66 -32.65 -3.30 1.47
CA TYR A 66 -33.71 -4.09 0.86
C TYR A 66 -33.68 -5.56 1.31
N TYR A 67 -32.50 -6.18 1.37
CA TYR A 67 -32.34 -7.58 1.79
C TYR A 67 -32.03 -7.75 3.30
N SER A 68 -32.24 -6.70 4.11
CA SER A 68 -31.93 -6.74 5.55
C SER A 68 -32.76 -7.76 6.32
N GLY A 69 -33.99 -8.05 5.87
CA GLY A 69 -34.89 -9.03 6.48
C GLY A 69 -34.75 -10.46 5.93
N THR A 70 -33.88 -10.70 4.94
CA THR A 70 -33.75 -12.01 4.32
C THR A 70 -32.72 -12.87 5.08
N PRO A 71 -33.12 -14.00 5.68
CA PRO A 71 -32.19 -14.89 6.38
C PRO A 71 -31.11 -15.41 5.42
N GLY A 72 -29.84 -15.32 5.82
CA GLY A 72 -28.71 -15.75 5.00
C GLY A 72 -28.21 -14.72 3.96
N SER A 73 -28.81 -13.53 3.90
CA SER A 73 -28.32 -12.45 3.04
C SER A 73 -27.01 -11.85 3.58
N MET A 74 -25.95 -11.87 2.76
CA MET A 74 -24.70 -11.17 3.03
C MET A 74 -24.67 -9.77 2.41
N ALA A 75 -25.82 -9.20 2.04
CA ALA A 75 -25.89 -7.92 1.30
C ALA A 75 -25.21 -6.76 2.05
N GLY A 76 -25.30 -6.72 3.39
CA GLY A 76 -24.57 -5.73 4.20
C GLY A 76 -23.05 -5.86 4.09
N TRP A 77 -22.53 -7.09 4.08
CA TRP A 77 -21.08 -7.35 3.91
C TRP A 77 -20.59 -6.95 2.53
N TYR A 78 -21.38 -7.21 1.48
CA TYR A 78 -21.05 -6.74 0.14
C TYR A 78 -21.02 -5.21 0.06
N ALA A 79 -21.98 -4.51 0.66
CA ALA A 79 -21.97 -3.04 0.68
C ALA A 79 -20.73 -2.48 1.39
N LEU A 80 -20.34 -3.05 2.54
CA LEU A 80 -19.12 -2.66 3.24
C LEU A 80 -17.87 -2.92 2.41
N PHE A 81 -17.79 -4.07 1.73
CA PHE A 81 -16.65 -4.37 0.86
C PHE A 81 -16.49 -3.35 -0.27
N HIS A 82 -17.59 -3.00 -0.95
CA HIS A 82 -17.56 -1.99 -2.02
C HIS A 82 -17.16 -0.62 -1.47
N PHE A 83 -17.64 -0.25 -0.28
CA PHE A 83 -17.24 0.98 0.39
C PHE A 83 -15.75 1.00 0.74
N VAL A 84 -15.19 -0.09 1.28
CA VAL A 84 -13.76 -0.18 1.62
C VAL A 84 -12.89 -0.11 0.36
N VAL A 85 -13.29 -0.78 -0.73
CA VAL A 85 -12.60 -0.70 -2.02
C VAL A 85 -12.62 0.75 -2.53
N PHE A 86 -13.77 1.42 -2.48
CA PHE A 86 -13.90 2.81 -2.89
C PHE A 86 -12.99 3.74 -2.06
N VAL A 87 -13.01 3.63 -0.74
CA VAL A 87 -12.14 4.45 0.14
C VAL A 87 -10.66 4.19 -0.12
N THR A 88 -10.27 2.93 -0.28
CA THR A 88 -8.88 2.56 -0.57
C THR A 88 -8.43 3.13 -1.91
N LEU A 89 -9.29 3.06 -2.92
CA LEU A 89 -9.01 3.60 -4.25
C LEU A 89 -8.92 5.13 -4.23
N THR A 90 -9.82 5.81 -3.52
CA THR A 90 -9.77 7.26 -3.31
C THR A 90 -8.48 7.66 -2.62
N TYR A 91 -8.10 6.97 -1.55
CA TYR A 91 -6.85 7.25 -0.87
C TYR A 91 -5.64 6.99 -1.78
N PHE A 92 -5.68 5.92 -2.58
CA PHE A 92 -4.62 5.62 -3.55
C PHE A 92 -4.48 6.73 -4.59
N VAL A 93 -5.57 7.21 -5.17
CA VAL A 93 -5.50 8.23 -6.23
C VAL A 93 -5.14 9.61 -5.67
N GLU A 94 -5.71 10.00 -4.54
CA GLU A 94 -5.55 11.35 -3.98
C GLU A 94 -4.25 11.53 -3.18
N PHE A 95 -3.81 10.51 -2.43
CA PHE A 95 -2.65 10.64 -1.53
C PHE A 95 -1.36 10.01 -2.06
N TYR A 96 -1.43 8.99 -2.92
CA TYR A 96 -0.24 8.39 -3.53
C TYR A 96 0.08 9.05 -4.88
N GLY A 97 0.61 10.27 -4.84
CA GLY A 97 1.06 10.98 -6.03
C GLY A 97 2.33 10.38 -6.67
N PRO A 98 2.68 10.79 -7.91
CA PRO A 98 3.75 10.23 -8.73
C PRO A 98 5.15 10.31 -8.10
N ARG A 99 5.34 11.21 -7.12
CA ARG A 99 6.62 11.35 -6.37
C ARG A 99 6.81 10.33 -5.26
N LYS A 100 5.76 9.58 -4.89
CA LYS A 100 5.79 8.56 -3.83
C LYS A 100 5.95 7.13 -4.36
N PHE A 101 5.79 6.95 -5.67
CA PHE A 101 6.25 5.76 -6.39
C PHE A 101 7.72 5.89 -6.78
#